data_AF-A0A1S6KJG9-F1
#
_entry.id   AF-A0A1S6KJG9-F1
#
_cell.length_a   1.000
_cell.length_b   1.000
_cell.length_c   1.000
_cell.angle_alpha   90.00
_cell.angle_beta   90.00
_cell.angle_gamma   90.00
#
_symmetry.space_group_name_H-M   'P 1'
#
loop_
_entity.id
_entity.type
_entity.pdbx_description
1 polymer ?
#
loop_
_entity_poly.entity_id
_entity_poly.type
_entity_poly.pdbx_seq_one_letter_code
_entity_poly.pdbx_strand_id
1 'polypeptide(L)' 'AFLIRLLRDLIDKQTWTDEGSVSERMLRSELLLLACVHNYQPCVQRAEGYFRKWKESNGNL' A
#
# COMPACT_ATOMS: atom_id res chain seq x y z
N ALA A 1 18.00 -2.00 0.22
CA ALA A 1 17.31 -1.33 -0.90
C ALA A 1 17.37 -2.09 -2.24
N PHE A 2 17.51 -3.43 -2.26
CA PHE A 2 17.44 -4.21 -3.51
C PHE A 2 16.01 -4.67 -3.81
N LEU A 3 15.33 -5.22 -2.79
CA LEU A 3 13.99 -5.80 -2.94
C LEU A 3 12.94 -4.80 -3.46
N ILE A 4 12.89 -3.60 -2.86
CA ILE A 4 12.00 -2.52 -3.34
C ILE A 4 12.32 -2.11 -4.78
N ARG A 5 13.61 -2.05 -5.16
CA ARG A 5 14.01 -1.71 -6.52
C ARG A 5 13.58 -2.77 -7.53
N LEU A 6 13.72 -4.06 -7.17
CA LEU A 6 13.35 -5.18 -8.02
C LEU A 6 11.84 -5.21 -8.29
N LEU A 7 11.02 -4.90 -7.28
CA LEU A 7 9.56 -5.00 -7.35
C LEU A 7 8.87 -3.67 -7.65
N ARG A 8 9.63 -2.58 -7.84
CA ARG A 8 9.13 -1.21 -7.90
C ARG A 8 8.00 -1.04 -8.91
N ASP A 9 8.19 -1.51 -10.13
CA ASP A 9 7.20 -1.35 -11.20
C ASP A 9 5.88 -2.07 -10.89
N LEU A 10 5.94 -3.18 -10.15
CA LEU A 10 4.75 -3.92 -9.74
C LEU A 10 4.07 -3.28 -8.53
N ILE A 11 4.84 -2.73 -7.59
CA ILE A 11 4.35 -1.93 -6.45
C ILE A 11 3.63 -0.68 -6.95
N ASP A 12 4.24 0.06 -7.88
CA ASP A 12 3.72 1.33 -8.39
C ASP A 12 2.42 1.13 -9.22
N LYS A 13 2.16 -0.08 -9.74
CA LYS A 13 0.91 -0.45 -10.44
C LYS A 13 -0.23 -0.85 -9.50
N GLN A 14 0.02 -1.06 -8.22
CA GLN A 14 -1.02 -1.48 -7.29
C GLN A 14 -2.06 -0.37 -7.09
N THR A 15 -3.33 -0.71 -7.28
CA THR A 15 -4.45 0.13 -6.84
C THR A 15 -4.57 0.08 -5.32
N TRP A 16 -5.21 1.08 -4.71
CA TRP A 16 -5.58 1.06 -3.29
C TRP A 16 -7.09 0.85 -3.17
N THR A 17 -7.55 -0.30 -3.69
CA THR A 17 -8.94 -0.73 -3.73
C THR A 17 -9.03 -2.21 -3.34
N ASP A 18 -10.25 -2.72 -3.14
CA ASP A 18 -10.52 -4.14 -2.88
C ASP A 18 -10.88 -4.93 -4.17
N GLU A 19 -10.61 -4.37 -5.35
CA GLU A 19 -11.00 -4.96 -6.63
C GLU A 19 -10.08 -6.12 -7.06
N GLY A 20 -10.57 -6.94 -7.99
CA GLY A 20 -9.84 -8.05 -8.59
C GLY A 20 -10.11 -9.40 -7.94
N SER A 21 -9.46 -10.43 -8.48
CA SER A 21 -9.47 -11.80 -7.96
C SER A 21 -8.82 -11.88 -6.57
N VAL A 22 -9.06 -12.99 -5.86
CA VAL A 22 -8.50 -13.23 -4.52
C VAL A 22 -6.96 -13.14 -4.55
N SER A 23 -6.31 -13.75 -5.53
CA SER A 23 -4.84 -13.72 -5.66
C SER A 23 -4.30 -12.31 -5.91
N GLU A 24 -4.98 -11.50 -6.72
CA GLU A 24 -4.60 -10.10 -6.96
C GLU A 24 -4.71 -9.27 -5.69
N ARG A 25 -5.78 -9.42 -4.90
CA ARG A 25 -5.97 -8.71 -3.63
C ARG A 25 -4.92 -9.11 -2.60
N MET A 26 -4.62 -10.40 -2.49
CA MET A 26 -3.57 -10.89 -1.58
C MET A 26 -2.20 -10.33 -1.97
N LEU A 27 -1.84 -10.39 -3.26
CA LEU A 27 -0.58 -9.84 -3.75
C LEU A 27 -0.47 -8.33 -3.49
N ARG A 28 -1.55 -7.58 -3.73
CA ARG A 28 -1.61 -6.14 -3.44
C ARG A 28 -1.33 -5.85 -1.97
N SER A 29 -2.00 -6.56 -1.06
CA SER A 29 -1.83 -6.39 0.38
C SER A 29 -0.36 -6.57 0.79
N GLU A 30 0.26 -7.67 0.35
CA GLU A 30 1.66 -7.98 0.68
C GLU A 30 2.66 -6.98 0.07
N LEU A 31 2.47 -6.59 -1.19
CA LEU A 31 3.36 -5.63 -1.87
C LEU A 31 3.31 -4.23 -1.22
N LEU A 32 2.11 -3.75 -0.89
CA LEU A 32 1.95 -2.44 -0.24
C LEU A 32 2.50 -2.46 1.19
N LEU A 33 2.28 -3.54 1.95
CA LEU A 33 2.87 -3.72 3.28
C LEU A 33 4.40 -3.72 3.22
N LEU A 34 4.98 -4.54 2.32
CA LEU A 34 6.41 -4.61 2.10
C LEU A 34 7.01 -3.23 1.80
N ALA A 35 6.37 -2.48 0.89
CA ALA A 35 6.81 -1.14 0.51
C ALA A 35 6.77 -0.15 1.69
N CYS A 36 5.68 -0.15 2.48
CA CYS A 36 5.54 0.70 3.65
C CYS A 36 6.59 0.40 4.73
N VAL A 37 6.79 -0.88 5.10
CA VAL A 37 7.75 -1.30 6.14
C VAL A 37 9.19 -0.95 5.76
N HIS A 38 9.52 -0.98 4.47
CA HIS A 38 10.83 -0.57 3.96
C HIS A 38 10.94 0.92 3.61
N ASN A 39 10.02 1.75 4.11
CA ASN A 39 10.05 3.19 4.00
C ASN A 39 10.04 3.72 2.55
N TYR A 40 9.39 2.99 1.62
CA TYR A 40 9.19 3.49 0.26
C TYR A 40 8.19 4.64 0.28
N GLN A 41 8.72 5.87 0.11
CA GLN A 41 8.00 7.10 0.40
C GLN A 41 6.62 7.24 -0.25
N PRO A 42 6.40 6.87 -1.53
CA PRO A 42 5.07 6.95 -2.13
C PRO A 42 4.01 6.15 -1.38
N CYS A 43 4.35 4.94 -0.91
CA CYS A 43 3.46 4.10 -0.14
C CYS A 43 3.25 4.64 1.28
N VAL A 44 4.32 5.08 1.95
CA VAL A 44 4.25 5.63 3.32
C VAL A 44 3.38 6.88 3.38
N GLN A 45 3.62 7.86 2.51
CA GLN A 45 2.85 9.12 2.50
C GLN A 45 1.36 8.86 2.24
N ARG A 46 1.04 7.89 1.38
CA ARG A 46 -0.34 7.51 1.10
C ARG A 46 -0.97 6.78 2.28
N ALA A 47 -0.26 5.86 2.93
CA ALA A 47 -0.72 5.16 4.13
C ALA A 47 -0.98 6.13 5.30
N GLU A 48 -0.08 7.08 5.53
CA GLU A 48 -0.27 8.16 6.52
C GLU A 48 -1.52 8.99 6.21
N GLY A 49 -1.77 9.29 4.93
CA GLY A 49 -2.97 9.98 4.47
C GLY A 49 -4.25 9.22 4.78
N TYR A 50 -4.29 7.91 4.50
CA TYR A 50 -5.43 7.06 4.85
C TYR A 50 -5.65 7.01 6.36
N PHE A 51 -4.59 6.77 7.14
CA PHE A 51 -4.70 6.69 8.59
C PHE A 51 -5.16 8.00 9.22
N ARG A 52 -4.68 9.15 8.71
CA ARG A 52 -5.12 10.47 9.18
C ARG A 52 -6.62 10.68 8.94
N LYS A 53 -7.12 10.37 7.74
CA LYS A 53 -8.56 10.48 7.42
C LYS A 53 -9.41 9.56 8.29
N TRP A 54 -8.97 8.32 8.48
CA TRP A 54 -9.64 7.36 9.37
C TRP A 54 -9.66 7.86 10.82
N LYS A 55 -8.55 8.43 11.30
CA LYS A 55 -8.48 9.02 12.64
C LYS A 55 -9.43 10.22 12.77
N GLU A 56 -9.47 11.10 11.77
CA GLU A 56 -10.35 12.28 11.72
C GLU A 56 -11.84 11.91 11.64
N SER A 57 -12.18 10.76 11.06
CA SER A 57 -13.56 10.23 11.04
C SER A 57 -13.96 9.50 12.32
N ASN A 58 -13.14 9.55 13.39
CA ASN A 58 -13.28 8.76 14.61
C ASN A 58 -13.37 7.25 14.33
N GLY A 59 -12.64 6.79 13.31
CA GLY A 59 -12.55 5.39 12.93
C GLY A 59 -13.68 4.87 12.05
N ASN A 60 -14.55 5.74 11.53
CA ASN A 60 -15.71 5.36 10.72
C ASN A 60 -15.45 5.45 9.19
N LEU A 61 -14.18 5.49 8.77
CA LEU A 61 -13.79 5.48 7.36
C LEU A 61 -13.64 4.06 6.84
#